data_AF-A0A945CR33-F1
#
_entry.id   AF-A0A945CR33-F1
#
_cell.length_a   1.000
_cell.length_b   1.000
_cell.length_c   1.000
_cell.angle_alpha   90.00
_cell.angle_beta   90.00
_cell.angle_gamma   90.00
#
_symmetry.space_group_name_H-M   'P 1'
#
loop_
_entity.id
_entity.type
_entity.pdbx_description
1 polymer ?
#
loop_
_entity_poly.entity_id
_entity_poly.type
_entity_poly.pdbx_seq_one_letter_code
_entity_poly.pdbx_strand_id
1 'polypeptide(L)'
;GVIPYEPVPFQWARRHEALLAAHRDWGLCGLMESHHFAWWPSVVNELAKWAYWRPHVSAEDMIERLARREFGPEGGPFAVQAWREWSEAILDYVPTNEDQYGPFRVGPAYPLLFADEEIGFPCADYAHFGSRILKTNYQPHDPSIVDGEIDCLTALASRWEQGMAAMDRAVEAAPERKRVECRRMQGLSGFVLCCVRTTINVKRWWQLRQELAAADAGEVEDVLERLAALAEAEIDNTRAALPLVEADSRLGWEPSMEYMADPAHLEWKIDQVRRVIDVELAAYRRD
;
A
#
# COMPACT_ATOMS: atom_id res chain seq x y z
N GLY A 1 5.67 7.28 1.80
CA GLY A 1 4.78 6.20 2.28
C GLY A 1 5.65 5.07 2.81
N VAL A 2 5.05 4.13 3.51
CA VAL A 2 5.74 3.08 4.28
C VAL A 2 6.11 1.82 3.48
N ILE A 3 6.19 1.93 2.15
CA ILE A 3 6.68 0.86 1.27
C ILE A 3 8.03 1.26 0.65
N PRO A 4 9.00 0.34 0.54
CA PRO A 4 10.35 0.66 0.06
C PRO A 4 10.40 0.97 -1.44
N TYR A 5 9.51 0.38 -2.23
CA TYR A 5 9.31 0.63 -3.67
C TYR A 5 8.02 -0.06 -4.16
N GLU A 6 7.53 0.33 -5.33
CA GLU A 6 6.38 -0.29 -5.99
C GLU A 6 6.84 -1.43 -6.93
N PRO A 7 6.47 -2.70 -6.69
CA PRO A 7 6.97 -3.85 -7.46
C PRO A 7 6.24 -4.04 -8.82
N VAL A 8 6.15 -2.98 -9.61
CA VAL A 8 5.36 -2.92 -10.87
C VAL A 8 6.24 -2.69 -12.11
N PRO A 9 7.21 -3.58 -12.39
CA PRO A 9 8.30 -3.31 -13.32
C PRO A 9 7.83 -2.99 -14.75
N PHE A 10 6.66 -3.45 -15.19
CA PHE A 10 6.16 -3.11 -16.52
C PHE A 10 5.66 -1.66 -16.62
N GLN A 11 5.11 -1.07 -15.55
CA GLN A 11 4.80 0.37 -15.54
C GLN A 11 6.08 1.22 -15.48
N TRP A 12 7.07 0.77 -14.69
CA TRP A 12 8.39 1.40 -14.68
C TRP A 12 9.07 1.35 -16.05
N ALA A 13 9.00 0.21 -16.74
CA ALA A 13 9.48 0.08 -18.12
C ALA A 13 8.82 1.09 -19.07
N ARG A 14 7.48 1.22 -19.01
CA ARG A 14 6.75 2.21 -19.82
C ARG A 14 7.22 3.63 -19.55
N ARG A 15 7.44 3.98 -18.27
CA ARG A 15 7.99 5.29 -17.89
C ARG A 15 9.39 5.51 -18.47
N HIS A 16 10.29 4.54 -18.34
CA HIS A 16 11.65 4.67 -18.88
C HIS A 16 11.66 4.83 -20.41
N GLU A 17 10.84 4.07 -21.12
CA GLU A 17 10.71 4.21 -22.59
C GLU A 17 10.20 5.59 -23.00
N ALA A 18 9.21 6.14 -22.26
CA ALA A 18 8.73 7.49 -22.50
C ALA A 18 9.82 8.55 -22.27
N LEU A 19 10.67 8.39 -21.25
CA LEU A 19 11.81 9.27 -20.99
C LEU A 19 12.89 9.17 -22.07
N LEU A 20 13.18 7.95 -22.56
CA LEU A 20 14.11 7.74 -23.67
C LEU A 20 13.57 8.33 -24.98
N ALA A 21 12.25 8.24 -25.22
CA ALA A 21 11.60 8.93 -26.33
C ALA A 21 11.76 10.45 -26.18
N ALA A 22 11.50 10.99 -24.98
CA ALA A 22 11.67 12.41 -24.71
C ALA A 22 13.10 12.92 -24.90
N HIS A 23 14.10 12.10 -24.58
CA HIS A 23 15.49 12.42 -24.90
C HIS A 23 15.71 12.54 -26.41
N ARG A 24 15.18 11.61 -27.21
CA ARG A 24 15.32 11.63 -28.68
C ARG A 24 14.58 12.80 -29.31
N ASP A 25 13.36 13.07 -28.85
CA ASP A 25 12.45 14.00 -29.50
C ASP A 25 12.70 15.45 -29.06
N TRP A 26 13.11 15.66 -27.80
CA TRP A 26 13.23 16.99 -27.18
C TRP A 26 14.57 17.25 -26.47
N GLY A 27 15.51 16.30 -26.49
CA GLY A 27 16.83 16.49 -25.89
C GLY A 27 16.86 16.44 -24.36
N LEU A 28 15.85 15.81 -23.71
CA LEU A 28 15.83 15.60 -22.26
C LEU A 28 17.15 14.95 -21.78
N CYS A 29 17.93 15.63 -20.95
CA CYS A 29 19.28 15.20 -20.56
C CYS A 29 19.46 14.90 -19.06
N GLY A 30 18.39 15.03 -18.27
CA GLY A 30 18.42 14.77 -16.84
C GLY A 30 17.02 14.74 -16.23
N LEU A 31 16.90 14.08 -15.08
CA LEU A 31 15.66 13.93 -14.33
C LEU A 31 15.97 13.94 -12.83
N MET A 32 15.10 14.58 -12.05
CA MET A 32 15.10 14.44 -10.60
C MET A 32 14.12 13.31 -10.22
N GLU A 33 14.66 12.16 -9.82
CA GLU A 33 13.87 10.93 -9.56
C GLU A 33 13.29 10.84 -8.14
N SER A 34 13.84 11.59 -7.18
CA SER A 34 13.34 11.63 -5.80
C SER A 34 13.61 12.98 -5.16
N HIS A 35 12.71 13.40 -4.27
CA HIS A 35 12.80 14.65 -3.51
C HIS A 35 13.47 14.51 -2.14
N HIS A 36 13.45 13.32 -1.53
CA HIS A 36 13.86 13.14 -0.13
C HIS A 36 14.93 12.07 0.05
N PHE A 37 14.65 10.84 -0.39
CA PHE A 37 15.57 9.71 -0.25
C PHE A 37 15.53 8.85 -1.51
N ALA A 38 16.71 8.34 -1.91
CA ALA A 38 16.83 7.48 -3.08
C ALA A 38 16.08 6.15 -2.88
N TRP A 39 15.95 5.38 -3.95
CA TRP A 39 15.20 4.13 -3.92
C TRP A 39 15.95 3.04 -3.13
N TRP A 40 15.20 2.18 -2.45
CA TRP A 40 15.74 0.96 -1.88
C TRP A 40 16.21 0.00 -3.00
N PRO A 41 17.41 -0.61 -2.92
CA PRO A 41 17.89 -1.54 -3.95
C PRO A 41 16.86 -2.63 -4.31
N SER A 42 16.43 -2.65 -5.57
CA SER A 42 15.34 -3.50 -6.04
C SER A 42 15.51 -3.88 -7.52
N VAL A 43 14.66 -4.80 -7.99
CA VAL A 43 14.56 -5.14 -9.43
C VAL A 43 14.19 -3.93 -10.28
N VAL A 44 13.46 -2.96 -9.71
CA VAL A 44 13.04 -1.73 -10.37
C VAL A 44 14.22 -0.77 -10.56
N ASN A 45 15.08 -0.64 -9.55
CA ASN A 45 16.33 0.12 -9.69
C ASN A 45 17.25 -0.42 -10.76
N GLU A 46 17.36 -1.74 -10.81
CA GLU A 46 18.23 -2.36 -11.79
C GLU A 46 17.63 -2.28 -13.19
N LEU A 47 16.31 -2.40 -13.32
CA LEU A 47 15.61 -2.14 -14.58
C LEU A 47 15.87 -0.71 -15.08
N ALA A 48 15.82 0.29 -14.19
CA ALA A 48 16.15 1.67 -14.52
C ALA A 48 17.60 1.81 -15.02
N LYS A 49 18.56 1.17 -14.33
CA LYS A 49 19.97 1.15 -14.77
C LYS A 49 20.10 0.61 -16.20
N TRP A 50 19.45 -0.53 -16.50
CA TRP A 50 19.54 -1.16 -17.82
C TRP A 50 18.85 -0.35 -18.93
N ALA A 51 17.77 0.36 -18.62
CA ALA A 51 17.10 1.24 -19.57
C ALA A 51 18.04 2.34 -20.12
N TYR A 52 18.90 2.90 -19.26
CA TYR A 52 19.84 3.96 -19.62
C TYR A 52 21.24 3.46 -20.02
N TRP A 53 21.52 2.16 -19.88
CA TRP A 53 22.81 1.58 -20.23
C TRP A 53 23.00 1.46 -21.75
N ARG A 54 24.26 1.29 -22.19
CA ARG A 54 24.62 1.00 -23.59
C ARG A 54 25.60 -0.19 -23.66
N PRO A 55 25.38 -1.17 -24.57
CA PRO A 55 24.27 -1.28 -25.53
C PRO A 55 22.91 -1.46 -24.85
N HIS A 56 21.83 -1.03 -25.53
CA HIS A 56 20.47 -1.09 -24.99
C HIS A 56 19.98 -2.54 -24.91
N VAL A 57 19.24 -2.85 -23.84
CA VAL A 57 18.53 -4.12 -23.62
C VAL A 57 17.06 -3.76 -23.42
N SER A 58 16.16 -4.48 -24.10
CA SER A 58 14.73 -4.22 -23.96
C SER A 58 14.28 -4.46 -22.51
N ALA A 59 13.30 -3.68 -22.05
CA ALA A 59 12.78 -3.85 -20.70
C ALA A 59 12.17 -5.25 -20.50
N GLU A 60 11.50 -5.81 -21.51
CA GLU A 60 10.94 -7.17 -21.46
C GLU A 60 12.03 -8.22 -21.23
N ASP A 61 13.10 -8.20 -22.02
CA ASP A 61 14.23 -9.13 -21.86
C ASP A 61 14.85 -8.99 -20.47
N MET A 62 14.97 -7.76 -19.98
CA MET A 62 15.59 -7.51 -18.69
C MET A 62 14.70 -7.96 -17.53
N ILE A 63 13.39 -7.74 -17.61
CA ILE A 63 12.44 -8.23 -16.60
C ILE A 63 12.51 -9.76 -16.51
N GLU A 64 12.56 -10.48 -17.63
CA GLU A 64 12.71 -11.94 -17.61
C GLU A 64 14.03 -12.40 -16.99
N ARG A 65 15.14 -11.73 -17.33
CA ARG A 65 16.47 -12.03 -16.78
C ARG A 65 16.52 -11.78 -15.27
N LEU A 66 15.93 -10.68 -14.80
CA LEU A 66 15.82 -10.36 -13.38
C LEU A 66 14.96 -11.40 -12.66
N ALA A 67 13.80 -11.76 -13.21
CA ALA A 67 12.95 -12.80 -12.63
C ALA A 67 13.66 -14.14 -12.50
N ARG A 68 14.35 -14.61 -13.56
CA ARG A 68 15.16 -15.84 -13.51
C ARG A 68 16.32 -15.73 -12.51
N ARG A 69 16.91 -14.55 -12.36
CA ARG A 69 17.96 -14.32 -11.37
C ARG A 69 17.42 -14.38 -9.95
N GLU A 70 16.28 -13.77 -9.66
CA GLU A 70 15.71 -13.75 -8.31
C GLU A 70 15.08 -15.11 -7.94
N PHE A 71 14.26 -15.67 -8.83
CA PHE A 71 13.43 -16.85 -8.54
C PHE A 71 13.94 -18.15 -9.16
N GLY A 72 15.06 -18.11 -9.90
CA GLY A 72 15.55 -19.27 -10.63
C GLY A 72 14.77 -19.55 -11.93
N PRO A 73 15.20 -20.56 -12.70
CA PRO A 73 14.58 -20.86 -14.00
C PRO A 73 13.13 -21.34 -13.89
N GLU A 74 12.77 -22.04 -12.81
CA GLU A 74 11.42 -22.57 -12.58
C GLU A 74 10.47 -21.53 -11.99
N GLY A 75 10.92 -20.74 -11.02
CA GLY A 75 10.11 -19.68 -10.40
C GLY A 75 10.02 -18.39 -11.21
N GLY A 76 11.02 -18.11 -12.06
CA GLY A 76 11.10 -16.88 -12.86
C GLY A 76 9.84 -16.58 -13.70
N PRO A 77 9.31 -17.52 -14.49
CA PRO A 77 8.09 -17.31 -15.27
C PRO A 77 6.88 -16.89 -14.42
N PHE A 78 6.72 -17.47 -13.23
CA PHE A 78 5.64 -17.10 -12.30
C PHE A 78 5.85 -15.71 -11.70
N ALA A 79 7.09 -15.33 -11.39
CA ALA A 79 7.39 -13.96 -10.94
C ALA A 79 7.09 -12.91 -12.02
N VAL A 80 7.41 -13.20 -13.29
CA VAL A 80 7.03 -12.32 -14.41
C VAL A 80 5.52 -12.18 -14.52
N GLN A 81 4.77 -13.28 -14.35
CA GLN A 81 3.31 -13.24 -14.32
C GLN A 81 2.80 -12.36 -13.17
N ALA A 82 3.31 -12.55 -11.95
CA ALA A 82 2.95 -11.75 -10.79
C ALA A 82 3.19 -10.25 -11.03
N TRP A 83 4.38 -9.90 -11.52
CA TRP A 83 4.74 -8.52 -11.84
C TRP A 83 3.87 -7.92 -12.94
N ARG A 84 3.40 -8.72 -13.90
CA ARG A 84 2.47 -8.27 -14.93
C ARG A 84 1.11 -7.93 -14.31
N GLU A 85 0.54 -8.83 -13.51
CA GLU A 85 -0.73 -8.58 -12.83
C GLU A 85 -0.66 -7.35 -11.93
N TRP A 86 0.40 -7.19 -11.14
CA TRP A 86 0.58 -6.00 -10.29
C TRP A 86 0.75 -4.72 -11.10
N SER A 87 1.45 -4.79 -12.23
CA SER A 87 1.61 -3.64 -13.13
C SER A 87 0.30 -3.25 -13.82
N GLU A 88 -0.59 -4.20 -14.09
CA GLU A 88 -1.92 -3.90 -14.62
C GLU A 88 -2.89 -3.46 -13.51
N ALA A 89 -2.73 -3.95 -12.28
CA ALA A 89 -3.54 -3.57 -11.12
C ALA A 89 -3.30 -2.11 -10.71
N ILE A 90 -2.03 -1.67 -10.69
CA ILE A 90 -1.68 -0.31 -10.22
C ILE A 90 -2.23 0.80 -11.13
N LEU A 91 -2.77 0.48 -12.30
CA LEU A 91 -3.46 1.47 -13.14
C LEU A 91 -4.77 1.96 -12.50
N ASP A 92 -5.35 1.20 -11.60
CA ASP A 92 -6.52 1.59 -10.79
C ASP A 92 -6.10 2.27 -9.47
N TYR A 93 -4.81 2.59 -9.29
CA TYR A 93 -4.33 3.38 -8.16
C TYR A 93 -4.55 4.88 -8.44
N VAL A 94 -5.63 5.42 -7.88
CA VAL A 94 -6.07 6.81 -8.07
C VAL A 94 -6.03 7.60 -6.74
N PRO A 95 -4.86 7.74 -6.09
CA PRO A 95 -4.79 8.35 -4.77
C PRO A 95 -5.08 9.85 -4.82
N THR A 96 -5.82 10.34 -3.83
CA THR A 96 -5.96 11.78 -3.60
C THR A 96 -4.89 12.31 -2.64
N ASN A 97 -4.88 13.62 -2.41
CA ASN A 97 -4.06 14.20 -1.35
C ASN A 97 -4.46 13.67 0.03
N GLU A 98 -5.75 13.46 0.26
CA GLU A 98 -6.29 12.92 1.51
C GLU A 98 -5.80 11.49 1.73
N ASP A 99 -5.66 10.70 0.65
CA ASP A 99 -5.09 9.37 0.74
C ASP A 99 -3.57 9.43 0.97
N GLN A 100 -2.85 10.32 0.28
CA GLN A 100 -1.40 10.51 0.39
C GLN A 100 -0.94 11.02 1.77
N TYR A 101 -1.73 11.89 2.39
CA TYR A 101 -1.50 12.42 3.75
C TYR A 101 -2.32 11.68 4.80
N GLY A 102 -3.02 10.62 4.42
CA GLY A 102 -3.82 9.77 5.28
C GLY A 102 -3.41 8.30 5.14
N PRO A 103 -4.31 7.38 4.72
CA PRO A 103 -4.06 5.95 4.77
C PRO A 103 -2.87 5.46 3.93
N PHE A 104 -2.58 6.01 2.75
CA PHE A 104 -1.39 5.60 1.99
C PHE A 104 -0.07 6.14 2.57
N ARG A 105 -0.13 7.08 3.52
CA ARG A 105 1.07 7.56 4.22
C ARG A 105 1.64 6.49 5.14
N VAL A 106 0.77 5.89 5.95
CA VAL A 106 1.12 4.98 7.06
C VAL A 106 0.52 3.57 6.89
N GLY A 107 -0.13 3.31 5.76
CA GLY A 107 -0.63 1.99 5.38
C GLY A 107 -1.53 1.38 6.46
N PRO A 108 -1.31 0.09 6.83
CA PRO A 108 -2.16 -0.62 7.77
C PRO A 108 -2.10 -0.12 9.21
N ALA A 109 -1.32 0.92 9.53
CA ALA A 109 -1.34 1.60 10.83
C ALA A 109 -2.32 2.79 10.89
N TYR A 110 -2.98 3.17 9.79
CA TYR A 110 -3.93 4.29 9.80
C TYR A 110 -5.17 4.01 10.68
N PRO A 111 -5.55 4.90 11.62
CA PRO A 111 -6.64 4.67 12.57
C PRO A 111 -8.05 4.80 11.95
N LEU A 112 -9.07 4.25 12.61
CA LEU A 112 -10.48 4.53 12.30
C LEU A 112 -11.07 5.39 13.41
N LEU A 113 -11.44 6.64 13.13
CA LEU A 113 -11.96 7.57 14.12
C LEU A 113 -13.49 7.65 14.07
N PHE A 114 -14.15 7.47 15.21
CA PHE A 114 -15.60 7.64 15.30
C PHE A 114 -16.00 9.09 15.64
N ALA A 115 -15.28 9.74 16.55
CA ALA A 115 -15.38 11.19 16.77
C ALA A 115 -14.60 12.00 15.71
N ASP A 116 -14.90 13.29 15.58
CA ASP A 116 -14.20 14.23 14.67
C ASP A 116 -12.86 14.76 15.24
N GLU A 117 -12.48 14.34 16.43
CA GLU A 117 -11.24 14.76 17.08
C GLU A 117 -10.02 14.03 16.49
N GLU A 118 -9.04 14.79 15.99
CA GLU A 118 -7.75 14.22 15.59
C GLU A 118 -7.03 13.61 16.79
N ILE A 119 -6.43 12.44 16.61
CA ILE A 119 -5.61 11.78 17.64
C ILE A 119 -4.13 11.94 17.33
N GLY A 120 -3.31 12.02 18.37
CA GLY A 120 -1.87 11.95 18.22
C GLY A 120 -1.46 10.59 17.66
N PHE A 121 -0.79 10.60 16.50
CA PHE A 121 -0.22 9.39 15.93
C PHE A 121 1.20 9.18 16.48
N PRO A 122 1.54 7.97 16.99
CA PRO A 122 2.87 7.69 17.52
C PRO A 122 3.97 8.00 16.49
N CYS A 123 5.04 8.66 16.91
CA CYS A 123 6.20 8.89 16.06
C CYS A 123 7.45 9.12 16.91
N ALA A 124 8.62 8.88 16.34
CA ALA A 124 9.88 9.17 17.03
C ALA A 124 10.11 10.68 17.18
N ASP A 125 10.52 11.12 18.38
CA ASP A 125 10.77 12.54 18.69
C ASP A 125 11.84 13.20 17.80
N TYR A 126 12.74 12.39 17.24
CA TYR A 126 13.82 12.84 16.37
C TYR A 126 13.49 12.74 14.87
N ALA A 127 12.32 12.23 14.50
CA ALA A 127 11.92 12.14 13.10
C ALA A 127 11.80 13.53 12.47
N HIS A 128 12.28 13.71 11.24
CA HIS A 128 12.27 15.02 10.60
C HIS A 128 10.85 15.60 10.53
N PHE A 129 9.90 14.92 9.89
CA PHE A 129 8.48 15.27 9.90
C PHE A 129 7.70 14.59 11.02
N GLY A 130 8.04 13.34 11.38
CA GLY A 130 7.21 12.53 12.27
C GLY A 130 5.77 12.45 11.76
N SER A 131 4.77 12.54 12.63
CA SER A 131 3.35 12.54 12.24
C SER A 131 2.80 13.90 11.78
N ARG A 132 3.62 14.96 11.66
CA ARG A 132 3.14 16.33 11.35
C ARG A 132 2.45 16.49 9.98
N ILE A 133 2.75 15.59 9.05
CA ILE A 133 2.17 15.56 7.70
C ILE A 133 1.12 14.44 7.54
N LEU A 134 0.70 13.83 8.64
CA LEU A 134 -0.39 12.86 8.66
C LEU A 134 -1.67 13.54 9.15
N LYS A 135 -2.79 13.27 8.47
CA LYS A 135 -4.14 13.67 8.88
C LYS A 135 -4.92 12.42 9.26
N THR A 136 -5.22 12.26 10.55
CA THR A 136 -5.87 11.04 11.07
C THR A 136 -7.39 11.10 11.00
N ASN A 137 -7.98 12.30 10.95
CA ASN A 137 -9.40 12.47 10.65
C ASN A 137 -9.59 12.50 9.13
N TYR A 138 -9.92 11.35 8.55
CA TYR A 138 -10.08 11.22 7.10
C TYR A 138 -11.33 11.97 6.62
N GLN A 139 -11.15 12.87 5.67
CA GLN A 139 -12.24 13.56 4.99
C GLN A 139 -11.89 13.66 3.50
N PRO A 140 -12.71 13.10 2.59
CA PRO A 140 -12.47 13.23 1.16
C PRO A 140 -12.67 14.69 0.71
N HIS A 141 -11.86 15.16 -0.24
CA HIS A 141 -12.03 16.51 -0.81
C HIS A 141 -13.33 16.64 -1.62
N ASP A 142 -13.77 15.56 -2.26
CA ASP A 142 -15.01 15.48 -3.02
C ASP A 142 -15.76 14.20 -2.65
N PRO A 143 -16.80 14.30 -1.79
CA PRO A 143 -17.70 13.20 -1.46
C PRO A 143 -18.29 12.44 -2.66
N SER A 144 -18.48 13.10 -3.81
CA SER A 144 -19.22 12.54 -4.94
C SER A 144 -18.43 11.51 -5.75
N ILE A 145 -17.11 11.45 -5.58
CA ILE A 145 -16.22 10.52 -6.30
C ILE A 145 -15.78 9.33 -5.46
N VAL A 146 -16.08 9.32 -4.15
CA VAL A 146 -15.59 8.30 -3.20
C VAL A 146 -15.99 6.89 -3.61
N ASP A 147 -17.20 6.69 -4.13
CA ASP A 147 -17.64 5.39 -4.65
C ASP A 147 -16.76 4.90 -5.80
N GLY A 148 -16.46 5.79 -6.76
CA GLY A 148 -15.58 5.47 -7.89
C GLY A 148 -14.14 5.17 -7.45
N GLU A 149 -13.64 5.87 -6.42
CA GLU A 149 -12.34 5.59 -5.83
C GLU A 149 -12.31 4.21 -5.14
N ILE A 150 -13.37 3.86 -4.40
CA ILE A 150 -13.52 2.53 -3.79
C ILE A 150 -13.58 1.44 -4.87
N ASP A 151 -14.30 1.67 -5.97
CA ASP A 151 -14.38 0.72 -7.09
C ASP A 151 -13.02 0.49 -7.73
N CYS A 152 -12.28 1.57 -8.04
CA CYS A 152 -10.91 1.48 -8.56
C CYS A 152 -9.98 0.72 -7.60
N LEU A 153 -9.96 1.08 -6.31
CA LEU A 153 -9.11 0.40 -5.33
C LEU A 153 -9.52 -1.06 -5.11
N THR A 154 -10.80 -1.39 -5.23
CA THR A 154 -11.29 -2.77 -5.15
C THR A 154 -10.84 -3.58 -6.37
N ALA A 155 -10.88 -3.00 -7.57
CA ALA A 155 -10.35 -3.61 -8.78
C ALA A 155 -8.83 -3.84 -8.68
N LEU A 156 -8.10 -2.85 -8.19
CA LEU A 156 -6.68 -2.94 -7.87
C LEU A 156 -6.43 -4.14 -6.94
N ALA A 157 -7.10 -4.18 -5.78
CA ALA A 157 -6.91 -5.24 -4.79
C ALA A 157 -7.17 -6.64 -5.37
N SER A 158 -8.27 -6.81 -6.10
CA SER A 158 -8.65 -8.08 -6.73
C SER A 158 -7.62 -8.57 -7.75
N ARG A 159 -7.11 -7.67 -8.62
CA ARG A 159 -6.04 -8.05 -9.56
C ARG A 159 -4.70 -8.25 -8.86
N TRP A 160 -4.42 -7.49 -7.80
CA TRP A 160 -3.19 -7.65 -7.02
C TRP A 160 -3.11 -9.04 -6.38
N GLU A 161 -4.23 -9.57 -5.89
CA GLU A 161 -4.37 -10.93 -5.36
C GLU A 161 -4.07 -12.01 -6.42
N GLN A 162 -4.44 -11.78 -7.68
CA GLN A 162 -4.07 -12.70 -8.78
C GLN A 162 -2.55 -12.75 -8.96
N GLY A 163 -1.90 -11.59 -8.87
CA GLY A 163 -0.43 -11.51 -8.86
C GLY A 163 0.20 -12.18 -7.64
N MET A 164 -0.44 -12.09 -6.46
CA MET A 164 0.00 -12.81 -5.26
C MET A 164 -0.01 -14.32 -5.47
N ALA A 165 -1.08 -14.87 -6.05
CA ALA A 165 -1.16 -16.31 -6.35
C ALA A 165 -0.06 -16.78 -7.31
N ALA A 166 0.32 -15.96 -8.29
CA ALA A 166 1.47 -16.24 -9.14
C ALA A 166 2.80 -16.13 -8.38
N MET A 167 2.94 -15.15 -7.47
CA MET A 167 4.12 -14.98 -6.64
C MET A 167 4.32 -16.18 -5.69
N ASP A 168 3.25 -16.72 -5.10
CA ASP A 168 3.31 -17.91 -4.25
C ASP A 168 3.97 -19.09 -5.00
N ARG A 169 3.54 -19.34 -6.23
CA ARG A 169 4.12 -20.37 -7.11
C ARG A 169 5.57 -20.06 -7.46
N ALA A 170 5.92 -18.79 -7.64
CA ALA A 170 7.29 -18.37 -7.90
C ALA A 170 8.22 -18.67 -6.72
N VAL A 171 7.76 -18.41 -5.49
CA VAL A 171 8.49 -18.68 -4.25
C VAL A 171 8.64 -20.18 -4.02
N GLU A 172 7.59 -20.97 -4.23
CA GLU A 172 7.61 -22.43 -4.10
C GLU A 172 8.63 -23.08 -5.05
N ALA A 173 8.61 -22.67 -6.32
CA ALA A 173 9.52 -23.14 -7.36
C ALA A 173 10.94 -22.54 -7.27
N ALA A 174 11.16 -21.55 -6.40
CA ALA A 174 12.49 -20.95 -6.25
C ALA A 174 13.49 -21.93 -5.60
N PRO A 175 14.77 -21.92 -6.00
CA PRO A 175 15.81 -22.69 -5.33
C PRO A 175 15.87 -22.36 -3.82
N GLU A 176 16.05 -23.37 -2.96
CA GLU A 176 16.03 -23.22 -1.48
C GLU A 176 16.84 -22.00 -1.00
N ARG A 177 18.08 -21.85 -1.51
CA ARG A 177 18.98 -20.74 -1.13
C ARG A 177 18.44 -19.33 -1.43
N LYS A 178 17.43 -19.19 -2.27
CA LYS A 178 16.81 -17.91 -2.66
C LYS A 178 15.45 -17.67 -2.00
N ARG A 179 14.84 -18.71 -1.41
CA ARG A 179 13.46 -18.66 -0.89
C ARG A 179 13.26 -17.56 0.15
N VAL A 180 14.27 -17.25 0.96
CA VAL A 180 14.20 -16.16 1.95
C VAL A 180 13.98 -14.80 1.27
N GLU A 181 14.76 -14.46 0.24
CA GLU A 181 14.58 -13.19 -0.49
C GLU A 181 13.31 -13.19 -1.34
N CYS A 182 12.95 -14.32 -1.95
CA CYS A 182 11.68 -14.46 -2.67
C CYS A 182 10.48 -14.20 -1.74
N ARG A 183 10.51 -14.74 -0.51
CA ARG A 183 9.48 -14.49 0.52
C ARG A 183 9.43 -13.03 0.96
N ARG A 184 10.55 -12.31 0.98
CA ARG A 184 10.53 -10.86 1.24
C ARG A 184 9.81 -10.09 0.13
N MET A 185 9.97 -10.47 -1.14
CA MET A 185 9.20 -9.86 -2.23
C MET A 185 7.70 -10.17 -2.11
N GLN A 186 7.36 -11.42 -1.79
CA GLN A 186 5.98 -11.83 -1.49
C GLN A 186 5.40 -11.06 -0.29
N GLY A 187 6.19 -10.84 0.76
CA GLY A 187 5.81 -10.07 1.93
C GLY A 187 5.57 -8.60 1.62
N LEU A 188 6.46 -7.98 0.82
CA LEU A 188 6.25 -6.62 0.31
C LEU A 188 4.91 -6.49 -0.43
N SER A 189 4.60 -7.40 -1.34
CA SER A 189 3.34 -7.35 -2.10
C SER A 189 2.12 -7.62 -1.20
N GLY A 190 2.25 -8.48 -0.18
CA GLY A 190 1.22 -8.66 0.83
C GLY A 190 0.97 -7.39 1.65
N PHE A 191 2.03 -6.67 2.00
CA PHE A 191 1.93 -5.42 2.75
C PHE A 191 1.31 -4.29 1.92
N VAL A 192 1.66 -4.19 0.62
CA VAL A 192 0.98 -3.27 -0.32
C VAL A 192 -0.53 -3.55 -0.35
N LEU A 193 -0.94 -4.82 -0.41
CA LEU A 193 -2.36 -5.19 -0.39
C LEU A 193 -3.05 -4.76 0.93
N CYS A 194 -2.37 -4.89 2.07
CA CYS A 194 -2.87 -4.41 3.35
C CYS A 194 -3.06 -2.88 3.36
N CYS A 195 -2.14 -2.12 2.74
CA CYS A 195 -2.28 -0.67 2.58
C CYS A 195 -3.53 -0.32 1.75
N VAL A 196 -3.73 -1.00 0.61
CA VAL A 196 -4.91 -0.77 -0.25
C VAL A 196 -6.21 -1.08 0.48
N ARG A 197 -6.28 -2.21 1.17
CA ARG A 197 -7.45 -2.61 1.97
C ARG A 197 -7.76 -1.60 3.07
N THR A 198 -6.72 -1.09 3.74
CA THR A 198 -6.88 -0.03 4.74
C THR A 198 -7.53 1.20 4.13
N THR A 199 -7.04 1.67 2.97
CA THR A 199 -7.62 2.84 2.30
C THR A 199 -9.09 2.61 1.91
N ILE A 200 -9.43 1.42 1.39
CA ILE A 200 -10.82 1.05 1.08
C ILE A 200 -11.68 1.11 2.35
N ASN A 201 -11.21 0.51 3.44
CA ASN A 201 -11.95 0.46 4.69
C ASN A 201 -12.11 1.85 5.33
N VAL A 202 -11.10 2.72 5.22
CA VAL A 202 -11.18 4.13 5.68
C VAL A 202 -12.23 4.91 4.89
N LYS A 203 -12.27 4.77 3.56
CA LYS A 203 -13.29 5.42 2.72
C LYS A 203 -14.69 4.91 3.06
N ARG A 204 -14.87 3.60 3.20
CA ARG A 204 -16.14 2.98 3.62
C ARG A 204 -16.55 3.39 5.03
N TRP A 205 -15.61 3.51 5.95
CA TRP A 205 -15.84 3.97 7.31
C TRP A 205 -16.38 5.41 7.31
N TRP A 206 -15.77 6.28 6.51
CA TRP A 206 -16.28 7.64 6.31
C TRP A 206 -17.72 7.62 5.76
N GLN A 207 -18.02 6.81 4.73
CA GLN A 207 -19.38 6.69 4.19
C GLN A 207 -20.40 6.24 5.24
N LEU A 208 -20.08 5.20 6.02
CA LEU A 208 -20.94 4.69 7.08
C LEU A 208 -21.18 5.72 8.18
N ARG A 209 -20.18 6.55 8.50
CA ARG A 209 -20.37 7.67 9.43
C ARG A 209 -21.32 8.73 8.87
N GLN A 210 -21.24 9.04 7.57
CA GLN A 210 -22.19 9.96 6.94
C GLN A 210 -23.60 9.39 6.94
N GLU A 211 -23.73 8.08 6.70
CA GLU A 211 -24.99 7.35 6.78
C GLU A 211 -25.57 7.41 8.20
N LEU A 212 -24.75 7.14 9.23
CA LEU A 212 -25.16 7.21 10.64
C LEU A 212 -25.65 8.62 11.01
N ALA A 213 -24.98 9.66 10.54
CA ALA A 213 -25.37 11.05 10.79
C ALA A 213 -26.71 11.43 10.12
N ALA A 214 -27.11 10.72 9.06
CA ALA A 214 -28.36 10.92 8.34
C ALA A 214 -29.45 9.91 8.69
N ALA A 215 -29.14 8.88 9.48
CA ALA A 215 -30.01 7.74 9.78
C ALA A 215 -31.20 8.14 10.67
N ASP A 216 -32.37 7.58 10.36
CA ASP A 216 -33.52 7.62 11.26
C ASP A 216 -33.36 6.61 12.40
N ALA A 217 -34.14 6.75 13.48
CA ALA A 217 -34.04 5.90 14.67
C ALA A 217 -34.17 4.38 14.39
N GLY A 218 -34.83 3.99 13.29
CA GLY A 218 -34.95 2.59 12.87
C GLY A 218 -33.74 2.03 12.11
N GLU A 219 -32.85 2.90 11.63
CA GLU A 219 -31.68 2.55 10.80
C GLU A 219 -30.37 2.58 11.60
N VAL A 220 -30.33 3.34 12.69
CA VAL A 220 -29.13 3.55 13.52
C VAL A 220 -28.45 2.24 13.90
N GLU A 221 -29.18 1.24 14.40
CA GLU A 221 -28.55 -0.01 14.84
C GLU A 221 -27.91 -0.79 13.69
N ASP A 222 -28.54 -0.82 12.50
CA ASP A 222 -27.98 -1.48 11.30
C ASP A 222 -26.65 -0.82 10.89
N VAL A 223 -26.61 0.51 10.87
CA VAL A 223 -25.39 1.25 10.52
C VAL A 223 -24.29 1.01 11.55
N LEU A 224 -24.62 0.95 12.85
CA LEU A 224 -23.67 0.65 13.92
C LEU A 224 -23.14 -0.80 13.84
N GLU A 225 -23.96 -1.77 13.45
CA GLU A 225 -23.52 -3.14 13.19
C GLU A 225 -22.54 -3.20 12.01
N ARG A 226 -22.84 -2.47 10.92
CA ARG A 226 -21.95 -2.37 9.75
C ARG A 226 -20.64 -1.66 10.06
N LEU A 227 -20.66 -0.61 10.87
CA LEU A 227 -19.44 0.04 11.39
C LEU A 227 -18.61 -0.95 12.20
N ALA A 228 -19.20 -1.64 13.17
CA ALA A 228 -18.48 -2.62 14.00
C ALA A 228 -17.86 -3.74 13.14
N ALA A 229 -18.60 -4.28 12.16
CA ALA A 229 -18.10 -5.30 11.25
C ALA A 229 -16.91 -4.81 10.39
N LEU A 230 -16.97 -3.56 9.90
CA LEU A 230 -15.88 -2.96 9.13
C LEU A 230 -14.64 -2.73 10.00
N ALA A 231 -14.82 -2.29 11.25
CA ALA A 231 -13.73 -2.10 12.19
C ALA A 231 -13.03 -3.43 12.55
N GLU A 232 -13.79 -4.51 12.74
CA GLU A 232 -13.23 -5.85 12.94
C GLU A 232 -12.45 -6.33 11.71
N ALA A 233 -12.99 -6.13 10.51
CA ALA A 233 -12.28 -6.46 9.27
C ALA A 233 -10.97 -5.66 9.12
N GLU A 234 -10.94 -4.41 9.58
CA GLU A 234 -9.72 -3.60 9.59
C GLU A 234 -8.70 -4.09 10.62
N ILE A 235 -9.14 -4.51 11.81
CA ILE A 235 -8.25 -5.14 12.80
C ILE A 235 -7.61 -6.39 12.21
N ASP A 236 -8.37 -7.22 11.51
CA ASP A 236 -7.85 -8.44 10.88
C ASP A 236 -6.87 -8.12 9.74
N ASN A 237 -7.11 -7.06 8.97
CA ASN A 237 -6.16 -6.55 7.98
C ASN A 237 -4.86 -6.06 8.62
N THR A 238 -4.93 -5.32 9.74
CA THR A 238 -3.75 -4.90 10.50
C THR A 238 -2.99 -6.08 11.09
N ARG A 239 -3.69 -7.10 11.61
CA ARG A 239 -3.07 -8.35 12.08
C ARG A 239 -2.36 -9.12 10.97
N ALA A 240 -2.91 -9.11 9.76
CA ALA A 240 -2.27 -9.73 8.60
C ALA A 240 -0.96 -9.03 8.21
N ALA A 241 -0.80 -7.74 8.52
CA ALA A 241 0.42 -6.98 8.25
C ALA A 241 1.54 -7.23 9.28
N LEU A 242 1.22 -7.61 10.52
CA LEU A 242 2.20 -7.86 11.59
C LEU A 242 3.33 -8.83 11.17
N PRO A 243 3.06 -10.07 10.73
CA PRO A 243 4.13 -11.01 10.37
C PRO A 243 4.95 -10.53 9.16
N LEU A 244 4.40 -9.63 8.33
CA LEU A 244 5.10 -9.08 7.18
C LEU A 244 6.17 -8.07 7.61
N VAL A 245 5.81 -7.15 8.50
CA VAL A 245 6.73 -6.10 8.98
C VAL A 245 7.78 -6.66 9.96
N GLU A 246 7.45 -7.74 10.69
CA GLU A 246 8.42 -8.47 11.51
C GLU A 246 9.48 -9.20 10.66
N ALA A 247 9.08 -9.72 9.50
CA ALA A 247 9.97 -10.47 8.61
C ALA A 247 10.87 -9.56 7.75
N ASP A 248 10.49 -8.30 7.56
CA ASP A 248 11.17 -7.36 6.67
C ASP A 248 11.15 -5.93 7.23
N SER A 249 12.26 -5.52 7.84
CA SER A 249 12.44 -4.20 8.45
C SER A 249 12.35 -3.03 7.47
N ARG A 250 12.26 -3.28 6.16
CA ARG A 250 12.05 -2.23 5.16
C ARG A 250 10.60 -1.76 5.11
N LEU A 251 9.68 -2.61 5.54
CA LEU A 251 8.25 -2.31 5.58
C LEU A 251 7.97 -1.47 6.82
N GLY A 252 7.11 -0.47 6.68
CA GLY A 252 6.75 0.39 7.80
C GLY A 252 7.64 1.62 7.98
N TRP A 253 8.82 1.67 7.34
CA TRP A 253 9.77 2.79 7.47
C TRP A 253 9.61 3.85 6.38
N GLU A 254 9.69 5.12 6.76
CA GLU A 254 9.68 6.27 5.84
C GLU A 254 10.82 7.24 6.19
N PRO A 255 11.68 7.67 5.23
CA PRO A 255 12.91 8.41 5.50
C PRO A 255 12.78 9.71 6.30
N SER A 256 11.63 10.35 6.24
CA SER A 256 11.36 11.62 6.91
C SER A 256 10.51 11.45 8.18
N MET A 257 9.90 10.28 8.39
CA MET A 257 8.98 10.04 9.49
C MET A 257 9.43 8.93 10.45
N GLU A 258 10.49 8.18 10.10
CA GLU A 258 10.90 6.92 10.73
C GLU A 258 9.86 5.80 10.52
N TYR A 259 9.84 4.79 11.39
CA TYR A 259 8.81 3.77 11.35
C TYR A 259 7.46 4.37 11.71
N MET A 260 6.47 4.14 10.85
CA MET A 260 5.08 4.57 11.01
C MET A 260 4.08 3.40 10.89
N ALA A 261 4.57 2.20 10.56
CA ALA A 261 3.78 0.97 10.51
C ALA A 261 4.62 -0.27 10.88
N ASP A 262 5.46 -0.15 11.91
CA ASP A 262 6.13 -1.29 12.53
C ASP A 262 5.17 -2.03 13.50
N PRO A 263 5.59 -3.13 14.16
CA PRO A 263 4.71 -3.86 15.08
C PRO A 263 4.06 -2.97 16.15
N ALA A 264 4.80 -2.02 16.72
CA ALA A 264 4.27 -1.14 17.76
C ALA A 264 3.15 -0.22 17.24
N HIS A 265 3.28 0.30 16.01
CA HIS A 265 2.22 1.10 15.39
C HIS A 265 1.00 0.26 15.00
N LEU A 266 1.21 -0.97 14.54
CA LEU A 266 0.10 -1.88 14.20
C LEU A 266 -0.67 -2.33 15.45
N GLU A 267 0.04 -2.66 16.53
CA GLU A 267 -0.57 -2.95 17.83
C GLU A 267 -1.32 -1.74 18.39
N TRP A 268 -0.73 -0.55 18.34
CA TRP A 268 -1.38 0.70 18.73
C TRP A 268 -2.70 0.91 17.97
N LYS A 269 -2.72 0.68 16.66
CA LYS A 269 -3.95 0.79 15.87
C LYS A 269 -4.98 -0.24 16.32
N ILE A 270 -4.59 -1.49 16.54
CA ILE A 270 -5.53 -2.54 16.98
C ILE A 270 -6.20 -2.09 18.28
N ASP A 271 -5.44 -1.60 19.26
CA ASP A 271 -5.98 -1.09 20.51
C ASP A 271 -6.88 0.13 20.31
N GLN A 272 -6.50 1.04 19.40
CA GLN A 272 -7.31 2.21 19.06
C GLN A 272 -8.66 1.81 18.45
N VAL A 273 -8.68 0.91 17.47
CA VAL A 273 -9.92 0.47 16.81
C VAL A 273 -10.77 -0.39 17.75
N ARG A 274 -10.14 -1.18 18.65
CA ARG A 274 -10.86 -1.88 19.73
C ARG A 274 -11.61 -0.91 20.65
N ARG A 275 -10.95 0.17 21.07
CA ARG A 275 -11.62 1.22 21.86
C ARG A 275 -12.82 1.82 21.13
N VAL A 276 -12.73 2.02 19.81
CA VAL A 276 -13.87 2.51 19.01
C VAL A 276 -15.05 1.54 19.10
N ILE A 277 -14.81 0.24 18.92
CA ILE A 277 -15.87 -0.79 19.01
C ILE A 277 -16.44 -0.89 20.42
N ASP A 278 -15.56 -1.10 21.40
CA ASP A 278 -15.94 -1.53 22.76
C ASP A 278 -16.45 -0.36 23.62
N VAL A 279 -16.06 0.87 23.28
CA VAL A 279 -16.38 2.07 24.07
C VAL A 279 -17.22 3.06 23.29
N GLU A 280 -16.78 3.50 22.11
CA GLU A 280 -17.40 4.63 21.41
C GLU A 280 -18.72 4.22 20.75
N LEU A 281 -18.72 3.15 19.94
CA LEU A 281 -19.96 2.62 19.35
C LEU A 281 -20.93 2.11 20.43
N ALA A 282 -20.40 1.47 21.48
CA ALA A 282 -21.21 1.00 22.61
C ALA A 282 -21.80 2.13 23.47
N ALA A 283 -21.14 3.29 23.55
CA ALA A 283 -21.71 4.49 24.17
C ALA A 283 -22.82 5.07 23.31
N TYR A 284 -22.59 5.20 22.00
CA TYR A 284 -23.59 5.74 21.06
C TYR A 284 -24.90 4.93 21.06
N ARG A 285 -24.84 3.60 21.21
CA ARG A 285 -26.04 2.74 21.35
C ARG A 285 -26.89 3.02 22.60
N ARG A 286 -26.31 3.62 23.64
CA ARG A 286 -26.97 3.86 24.92
C ARG A 286 -27.61 5.24 25.01
N ASP A 287 -27.19 6.16 24.13
CA ASP A 287 -27.71 7.52 24.01
C ASP A 287 -28.95 7.57 23.11
#